data_AF-A0A2V4CVG9-F1
#
_entry.id   AF-A0A2V4CVG9-F1
#
_cell.length_a   1.000
_cell.length_b   1.000
_cell.length_c   1.000
_cell.angle_alpha   90.00
_cell.angle_beta   90.00
_cell.angle_gamma   90.00
#
_symmetry.space_group_name_H-M   'P 1'
#
loop_
_entity.id
_entity.type
_entity.pdbx_description
1 polymer ?
#
loop_
_entity_poly.entity_id
_entity_poly.type
_entity_poly.pdbx_seq_one_letter_code
_entity_poly.pdbx_strand_id
1 'polypeptide(L)'
;MQKIELKENSGFMEFGRIPHHIYYETNSESFEDLSEKSPAIYKLTPNLLNILLDQTNNKSSLEKDYSLSIWIHKSVPRNYIDNIMFHELKEAELVLVDKLDQKSAHKLAVKFEEKYIKEFYGLEKLAELYMWRKKNINNY
;
A
#
# COMPACT_ATOMS: atom_id res chain seq x y z
N MET A 1 8.27 -9.07 -12.49
CA MET A 1 7.53 -8.21 -11.54
C MET A 1 6.06 -8.57 -11.67
N GLN A 2 5.28 -8.63 -10.59
CA GLN A 2 3.86 -9.00 -10.66
C GLN A 2 3.01 -7.77 -11.00
N LYS A 3 2.14 -7.87 -12.01
CA LYS A 3 1.14 -6.83 -12.31
C LYS A 3 -0.01 -6.90 -11.30
N ILE A 4 -0.39 -5.75 -10.76
CA ILE A 4 -1.54 -5.59 -9.86
C ILE A 4 -2.71 -5.08 -10.68
N GLU A 5 -3.87 -5.72 -10.51
CA GLU A 5 -5.15 -5.29 -11.10
C GLU A 5 -6.26 -5.48 -10.06
N LEU A 6 -6.62 -4.40 -9.35
CA LEU A 6 -7.70 -4.45 -8.37
C LEU A 6 -9.04 -4.38 -9.11
N LYS A 7 -10.01 -5.24 -8.78
CA LYS A 7 -11.35 -5.24 -9.42
C LYS A 7 -12.42 -4.57 -8.57
N GLU A 8 -12.17 -4.47 -7.27
CA GLU A 8 -13.10 -3.98 -6.27
C GLU A 8 -12.44 -2.87 -5.46
N ASN A 9 -13.25 -2.04 -4.79
CA ASN A 9 -12.76 -0.92 -3.98
C ASN A 9 -12.11 -1.38 -2.69
N SER A 10 -12.37 -2.59 -2.22
CA SER A 10 -11.71 -3.17 -1.06
C SER A 10 -11.62 -4.68 -1.21
N GLY A 11 -10.76 -5.30 -0.41
CA GLY A 11 -10.59 -6.74 -0.45
C GLY A 11 -9.33 -7.21 0.27
N PHE A 12 -9.02 -8.48 0.07
CA PHE A 12 -7.82 -9.11 0.59
C PHE A 12 -6.93 -9.59 -0.54
N MET A 13 -5.61 -9.47 -0.36
CA MET A 13 -4.61 -9.97 -1.31
C MET A 13 -3.32 -10.39 -0.61
N GLU A 14 -2.43 -10.99 -1.39
CA GLU A 14 -1.04 -11.24 -1.03
C GLU A 14 -0.13 -10.56 -2.05
N PHE A 15 1.08 -10.18 -1.63
CA PHE A 15 2.03 -9.53 -2.51
C PHE A 15 3.48 -9.80 -2.09
N GLY A 16 4.29 -10.25 -3.06
CA GLY A 16 5.73 -10.40 -2.88
C GLY A 16 6.09 -11.28 -1.69
N ARG A 17 6.94 -10.75 -0.80
CA ARG A 17 7.43 -11.42 0.41
C ARG A 17 6.79 -10.87 1.70
N ILE A 18 5.72 -10.09 1.60
CA ILE A 18 5.07 -9.52 2.79
C ILE A 18 4.49 -10.66 3.63
N PRO A 19 4.87 -10.82 4.91
CA PRO A 19 4.49 -11.97 5.72
C PRO A 19 3.11 -11.83 6.38
N HIS A 20 2.25 -10.95 5.85
CA HIS A 20 0.93 -10.62 6.38
C HIS A 20 -0.13 -10.70 5.28
N HIS A 21 -1.36 -11.07 5.64
CA HIS A 21 -2.51 -10.83 4.76
C HIS A 21 -2.67 -9.33 4.56
N ILE A 22 -3.02 -8.94 3.34
CA ILE A 22 -3.12 -7.54 2.97
C ILE A 22 -4.58 -7.21 2.77
N TYR A 23 -5.14 -6.40 3.66
CA TYR A 23 -6.40 -5.72 3.41
C TYR A 23 -6.13 -4.43 2.64
N TYR A 24 -6.90 -4.16 1.60
CA TYR A 24 -6.83 -2.89 0.92
C TYR A 24 -8.19 -2.23 0.81
N GLU A 25 -8.17 -0.90 0.72
CA GLU A 25 -9.33 -0.06 0.43
C GLU A 25 -8.91 1.14 -0.42
N THR A 26 -9.57 1.37 -1.55
CA THR A 26 -9.12 2.33 -2.56
C THR A 26 -10.03 3.53 -2.78
N ASN A 27 -11.09 3.62 -1.98
CA ASN A 27 -12.05 4.72 -2.01
C ASN A 27 -12.30 5.24 -0.58
N SER A 28 -11.24 5.27 0.22
CA SER A 28 -11.32 5.66 1.61
C SER A 28 -11.52 7.17 1.75
N GLU A 29 -12.30 7.56 2.74
CA GLU A 29 -12.38 8.97 3.14
C GLU A 29 -11.12 9.40 3.89
N SER A 30 -10.95 10.70 4.12
CA SER A 30 -9.83 11.19 4.93
C SER A 30 -9.96 10.72 6.38
N PHE A 31 -8.88 10.18 6.93
CA PHE A 31 -8.73 9.90 8.36
C PHE A 31 -7.24 9.88 8.72
N GLU A 32 -6.92 10.29 9.95
CA GLU A 32 -5.53 10.37 10.45
C GLU A 32 -4.59 11.08 9.45
N ASP A 33 -3.68 10.31 8.84
CA ASP A 33 -2.63 10.75 7.92
C ASP A 33 -3.04 10.62 6.43
N LEU A 34 -4.21 10.04 6.16
CA LEU A 34 -4.77 9.89 4.82
C LEU A 34 -5.56 11.13 4.43
N SER A 35 -5.14 11.78 3.34
CA SER A 35 -5.79 12.99 2.82
C SER A 35 -5.54 13.15 1.32
N GLU A 36 -6.18 14.12 0.68
CA GLU A 36 -5.88 14.45 -0.74
C GLU A 36 -4.40 14.76 -0.99
N LYS A 37 -3.71 15.32 0.01
CA LYS A 37 -2.29 15.68 -0.05
C LYS A 37 -1.33 14.55 0.33
N SER A 38 -1.85 13.50 0.95
CA SER A 38 -1.14 12.27 1.33
C SER A 38 -2.08 11.09 1.04
N PRO A 39 -2.26 10.73 -0.24
CA PRO A 39 -3.44 10.00 -0.69
C PRO A 39 -3.33 8.49 -0.56
N ALA A 40 -2.27 7.99 0.05
CA ALA A 40 -2.14 6.58 0.38
C ALA A 40 -1.32 6.41 1.65
N ILE A 41 -1.69 5.42 2.46
CA ILE A 41 -0.97 5.01 3.66
C ILE A 41 -1.08 3.50 3.81
N TYR A 42 -0.11 2.89 4.48
CA TYR A 42 -0.22 1.53 4.99
C TYR A 42 0.07 1.48 6.49
N LYS A 43 -0.60 0.57 7.21
CA LYS A 43 -0.36 0.31 8.65
C LYS A 43 -0.51 -1.17 8.94
N LEU A 44 0.28 -1.67 9.89
CA LEU A 44 -0.02 -2.97 10.50
C LEU A 44 -1.22 -2.80 11.43
N THR A 45 -2.28 -3.55 11.17
CA THR A 45 -3.52 -3.53 11.95
C THR A 45 -3.70 -4.87 12.65
N PRO A 46 -4.11 -4.88 13.93
CA PRO A 46 -4.40 -6.13 14.61
C PRO A 46 -5.55 -6.89 13.92
N ASN A 47 -5.41 -8.20 13.81
CA ASN A 47 -6.47 -9.12 13.41
C ASN A 47 -7.50 -9.18 14.55
N LEU A 48 -8.60 -8.44 14.40
CA LEU A 48 -9.67 -8.36 15.41
C LEU A 48 -10.24 -9.73 15.80
N LEU A 49 -10.24 -10.71 14.87
CA LEU A 49 -10.68 -12.08 15.16
C LEU A 49 -9.77 -12.77 16.19
N ASN A 50 -8.45 -12.54 16.13
CA ASN A 50 -7.52 -13.11 17.10
C ASN A 50 -7.63 -12.41 18.45
N ILE A 51 -7.85 -11.10 18.47
CA ILE A 51 -8.10 -10.35 19.73
C ILE A 51 -9.33 -10.90 20.48
N LEU A 52 -10.39 -11.25 19.74
CA LEU A 52 -11.60 -11.82 20.33
C LEU A 52 -11.41 -13.27 20.82
N LEU A 53 -10.50 -14.03 20.21
CA LEU A 53 -10.22 -15.44 20.57
C LEU A 53 -9.14 -15.58 21.65
N ASP A 54 -8.19 -14.65 21.76
CA ASP A 54 -7.10 -14.67 22.76
C ASP A 54 -7.60 -14.41 24.19
N GLN A 55 -8.85 -13.97 24.36
CA GLN A 55 -9.53 -13.98 25.66
C GLN A 55 -9.77 -15.40 26.22
N THR A 56 -9.57 -16.44 25.41
CA THR A 56 -9.92 -17.82 25.79
C THR A 56 -8.75 -18.80 25.87
N ASN A 57 -7.59 -18.55 25.25
CA ASN A 57 -6.45 -19.48 25.33
C ASN A 57 -5.09 -18.80 25.11
N ASN A 58 -4.28 -18.77 26.16
CA ASN A 58 -2.88 -18.32 26.14
C ASN A 58 -2.04 -19.04 25.06
N LYS A 59 -1.35 -18.23 24.24
CA LYS A 59 -0.27 -18.53 23.27
C LYS A 59 -0.68 -18.55 21.79
N SER A 60 -0.96 -17.38 21.24
CA SER A 60 -0.80 -17.09 19.81
C SER A 60 0.60 -16.51 19.54
N SER A 61 1.25 -16.92 18.45
CA SER A 61 2.53 -16.39 17.99
C SER A 61 2.36 -14.95 17.48
N LEU A 62 3.08 -13.99 18.07
CA LEU A 62 2.98 -12.53 17.83
C LEU A 62 2.85 -12.08 16.36
N GLU A 63 3.40 -12.82 15.39
CA GLU A 63 3.38 -12.43 13.97
C GLU A 63 2.07 -12.78 13.24
N LYS A 64 1.24 -13.68 13.78
CA LYS A 64 -0.05 -14.08 13.17
C LYS A 64 -1.22 -13.15 13.51
N ASP A 65 -0.99 -12.18 14.39
CA ASP A 65 -2.04 -11.33 14.94
C ASP A 65 -2.20 -10.01 14.21
N TYR A 66 -1.51 -9.79 13.09
CA TYR A 66 -1.58 -8.55 12.32
C TYR A 66 -1.81 -8.80 10.83
N SER A 67 -2.61 -7.93 10.23
CA SER A 67 -2.72 -7.73 8.79
C SER A 67 -2.00 -6.44 8.38
N LEU A 68 -1.54 -6.38 7.13
CA LEU A 68 -1.15 -5.11 6.52
C LEU A 68 -2.40 -4.48 5.92
N SER A 69 -2.80 -3.33 6.43
CA SER A 69 -3.89 -2.55 5.83
C SER A 69 -3.31 -1.43 4.97
N ILE A 70 -3.83 -1.28 3.76
CA ILE A 70 -3.47 -0.21 2.83
C ILE A 70 -4.75 0.56 2.48
N TRP A 71 -4.71 1.87 2.64
CA TRP A 71 -5.81 2.75 2.28
C TRP A 71 -5.36 3.76 1.25
N ILE A 72 -6.18 3.94 0.21
CA ILE A 72 -6.00 4.95 -0.82
C ILE A 72 -7.22 5.87 -0.79
N HIS A 73 -6.94 7.16 -0.70
CA HIS A 73 -7.94 8.21 -0.59
C HIS A 73 -8.79 8.30 -1.86
N LYS A 74 -10.10 8.55 -1.70
CA LYS A 74 -11.08 8.67 -2.80
C LYS A 74 -10.74 9.73 -3.86
N SER A 75 -9.83 10.66 -3.56
CA SER A 75 -9.36 11.67 -4.54
C SER A 75 -8.39 11.11 -5.57
N VAL A 76 -7.87 9.89 -5.39
CA VAL A 76 -6.99 9.25 -6.37
C VAL A 76 -7.81 8.82 -7.59
N PRO A 77 -7.48 9.31 -8.80
CA PRO A 77 -8.09 8.84 -10.03
C PRO A 77 -7.92 7.32 -10.20
N ARG A 78 -8.99 6.64 -10.62
CA ARG A 78 -9.03 5.17 -10.72
C ARG A 78 -7.88 4.56 -11.52
N ASN A 79 -7.43 5.26 -12.56
CA ASN A 79 -6.33 4.84 -13.45
C ASN A 79 -4.93 4.94 -12.81
N TYR A 80 -4.81 5.49 -11.60
CA TYR A 80 -3.56 5.52 -10.82
C TYR A 80 -3.59 4.62 -9.60
N ILE A 81 -4.77 4.08 -9.21
CA ILE A 81 -4.93 3.27 -8.00
C ILE A 81 -3.98 2.07 -8.00
N ASP A 82 -3.88 1.33 -9.10
CA ASP A 82 -3.02 0.14 -9.17
C ASP A 82 -1.53 0.50 -9.01
N ASN A 83 -1.12 1.67 -9.50
CA ASN A 83 0.27 2.15 -9.40
C ASN A 83 0.59 2.59 -7.98
N ILE A 84 -0.30 3.38 -7.36
CA ILE A 84 -0.16 3.81 -5.98
C ILE A 84 -0.19 2.61 -5.04
N MET A 85 -1.09 1.65 -5.26
CA MET A 85 -1.12 0.39 -4.52
C MET A 85 0.22 -0.35 -4.63
N PHE A 86 0.76 -0.48 -5.85
CA PHE A 86 2.07 -1.11 -6.05
C PHE A 86 3.18 -0.38 -5.27
N HIS A 87 3.18 0.95 -5.26
CA HIS A 87 4.12 1.75 -4.47
C HIS A 87 4.02 1.41 -2.98
N GLU A 88 2.83 1.49 -2.40
CA GLU A 88 2.62 1.22 -0.97
C GLU A 88 3.02 -0.21 -0.59
N LEU A 89 2.65 -1.19 -1.41
CA LEU A 89 3.04 -2.58 -1.21
C LEU A 89 4.55 -2.76 -1.26
N LYS A 90 5.22 -2.09 -2.21
CA LYS A 90 6.66 -2.24 -2.34
C LYS A 90 7.41 -1.55 -1.19
N GLU A 91 6.93 -0.39 -0.75
CA GLU A 91 7.46 0.31 0.41
C GLU A 91 7.27 -0.55 1.68
N ALA A 92 6.08 -1.09 1.88
CA ALA A 92 5.78 -1.99 3.00
C ALA A 92 6.67 -3.25 2.98
N GLU A 93 6.88 -3.89 1.83
CA GLU A 93 7.78 -5.04 1.72
C GLU A 93 9.22 -4.67 2.13
N LEU A 94 9.73 -3.53 1.66
CA LEU A 94 11.09 -3.06 1.97
C LEU A 94 11.26 -2.75 3.47
N VAL A 95 10.24 -2.18 4.11
CA VAL A 95 10.28 -1.90 5.55
C VAL A 95 10.15 -3.19 6.37
N LEU A 96 9.14 -4.01 6.07
CA LEU A 96 8.79 -5.16 6.90
C LEU A 96 9.75 -6.34 6.71
N VAL A 97 10.20 -6.59 5.48
CA VAL A 97 11.03 -7.75 5.14
C VAL A 97 12.50 -7.37 5.16
N ASP A 98 12.88 -6.32 4.42
CA ASP A 98 14.27 -5.92 4.26
C ASP A 98 14.77 -5.01 5.39
N LYS A 99 13.89 -4.67 6.35
CA LYS A 99 14.18 -3.89 7.57
C LYS A 99 14.80 -2.52 7.28
N LEU A 100 14.44 -1.91 6.14
CA LEU A 100 14.85 -0.56 5.81
C LEU A 100 14.08 0.47 6.64
N ASP A 101 14.71 1.61 6.93
CA ASP A 101 14.00 2.76 7.44
C ASP A 101 13.03 3.32 6.38
N GLN A 102 11.95 3.97 6.84
CA GLN A 102 10.88 4.46 5.97
C GLN A 102 11.40 5.33 4.81
N LYS A 103 12.38 6.21 5.07
CA LYS A 103 12.88 7.14 4.06
C LYS A 103 13.67 6.42 2.97
N SER A 104 14.51 5.46 3.36
CA SER A 104 15.25 4.61 2.42
C SER A 104 14.31 3.70 1.62
N ALA A 105 13.33 3.10 2.29
CA ALA A 105 12.30 2.26 1.67
C ALA A 105 11.50 3.06 0.62
N HIS A 106 11.01 4.24 0.99
CA HIS A 106 10.26 5.13 0.10
C HIS A 106 11.05 5.46 -1.18
N LYS A 107 12.30 5.90 -1.04
CA LYS A 107 13.16 6.25 -2.19
C LYS A 107 13.38 5.06 -3.14
N LEU A 108 13.43 3.83 -2.61
CA LEU A 108 13.53 2.63 -3.44
C LEU A 108 12.18 2.24 -4.05
N ALA A 109 11.09 2.36 -3.30
CA ALA A 109 9.73 2.10 -3.78
C ALA A 109 9.39 2.96 -5.00
N VAL A 110 9.73 4.26 -4.98
CA VAL A 110 9.57 5.15 -6.15
C VAL A 110 10.29 4.59 -7.39
N LYS A 111 11.52 4.10 -7.24
CA LYS A 111 12.27 3.52 -8.38
C LYS A 111 11.65 2.23 -8.89
N PHE A 112 11.11 1.40 -7.99
CA PHE A 112 10.40 0.19 -8.38
C PHE A 112 9.09 0.51 -9.09
N GLU A 113 8.34 1.49 -8.60
CA GLU A 113 7.11 1.97 -9.21
C GLU A 113 7.37 2.54 -10.60
N GLU A 114 8.41 3.37 -10.78
CA GLU A 114 8.80 3.85 -12.10
C GLU A 114 9.07 2.72 -13.09
N LYS A 115 9.78 1.69 -12.63
CA LYS A 115 10.06 0.51 -13.45
C LYS A 115 8.77 -0.25 -13.76
N TYR A 116 7.89 -0.41 -12.77
CA TYR A 116 6.58 -1.05 -12.89
C TYR A 116 5.70 -0.37 -13.93
N ILE A 117 5.57 0.95 -13.84
CA ILE A 117 4.73 1.72 -14.76
C ILE A 117 5.30 1.65 -16.17
N LYS A 118 6.63 1.81 -16.34
CA LYS A 118 7.29 1.69 -17.64
C LYS A 118 7.06 0.32 -18.28
N GLU A 119 7.13 -0.75 -17.49
CA GLU A 119 6.97 -2.13 -17.96
C GLU A 119 5.54 -2.45 -18.39
N PHE A 120 4.53 -2.04 -17.61
CA PHE A 120 3.14 -2.49 -17.83
C PHE A 120 2.21 -1.44 -18.45
N TYR A 121 2.57 -0.16 -18.42
CA TYR A 121 1.69 0.94 -18.86
C TYR A 121 2.40 1.95 -19.77
N GLY A 122 3.74 1.89 -19.87
CA GLY A 122 4.53 2.74 -20.75
C GLY A 122 4.94 4.09 -20.16
N LEU A 123 5.81 4.81 -20.89
CA LEU A 123 6.41 6.08 -20.45
C LEU A 123 5.40 7.23 -20.34
N GLU A 124 4.39 7.26 -21.22
CA GLU A 124 3.34 8.29 -21.20
C GLU A 124 2.57 8.25 -19.88
N LYS A 125 2.19 7.05 -19.43
CA LYS A 125 1.49 6.85 -18.16
C LYS A 125 2.31 7.33 -16.96
N LEU A 126 3.63 7.10 -16.98
CA LEU A 126 4.51 7.59 -15.93
C LEU A 126 4.56 9.11 -15.89
N ALA A 127 4.64 9.76 -17.06
CA ALA A 127 4.62 11.21 -17.16
C ALA A 127 3.31 11.81 -16.64
N GLU A 128 2.17 11.21 -17.00
CA GLU A 128 0.84 11.60 -16.49
C GLU A 128 0.78 11.51 -14.95
N LEU A 129 1.27 10.40 -14.37
CA LEU A 129 1.28 10.21 -12.93
C LEU A 129 2.09 11.31 -12.24
N TYR A 130 3.28 11.64 -12.74
CA TYR A 130 4.09 12.72 -12.17
C TYR A 130 3.42 14.08 -12.26
N MET A 131 2.78 14.39 -13.40
CA MET A 131 2.03 15.64 -13.55
C MET A 131 0.88 15.72 -12.55
N TRP A 132 0.16 14.61 -12.34
CA TRP A 132 -0.88 14.53 -11.33
C TRP A 132 -0.32 14.69 -9.91
N ARG A 133 0.77 13.99 -9.55
CA ARG A 133 1.39 14.10 -8.22
C ARG A 133 1.85 15.52 -7.92
N LYS A 134 2.58 16.15 -8.86
CA LYS A 134 3.07 17.53 -8.72
C LYS A 134 1.95 18.54 -8.46
N LYS A 135 0.77 18.32 -9.03
CA LYS A 135 -0.39 19.20 -8.85
C LYS A 135 -1.13 18.93 -7.54
N ASN A 136 -1.19 17.67 -7.10
CA ASN A 136 -2.15 17.25 -6.08
C ASN A 136 -1.53 16.83 -4.75
N ILE A 137 -0.31 16.27 -4.74
CA ILE A 137 0.32 15.70 -3.55
C ILE A 137 1.39 16.65 -3.01
N ASN A 138 1.50 16.78 -1.67
CA ASN A 138 2.60 17.51 -1.06
C ASN A 138 3.81 16.58 -0.92
N ASN A 139 4.98 17.02 -1.37
CA ASN A 139 6.28 16.36 -1.15
C ASN A 139 6.40 14.91 -1.66
N TYR A 140 5.90 14.62 -2.86
CA TYR A 140 6.21 13.38 -3.58
C TYR A 140 7.41 13.55 -4.53
#